data_AF-A0A963RLI8-F1
#
_entry.id   AF-A0A963RLI8-F1
#
_cell.length_a   1.000
_cell.length_b   1.000
_cell.length_c   1.000
_cell.angle_alpha   90.00
_cell.angle_beta   90.00
_cell.angle_gamma   90.00
#
_symmetry.space_group_name_H-M   'P 1'
#
loop_
_entity.id
_entity.type
_entity.pdbx_description
1 polymer ?
#
loop_
_entity_poly.entity_id
_entity_poly.type
_entity_poly.pdbx_seq_one_letter_code
_entity_poly.pdbx_strand_id
1 'polypeptide(L)'
;MPFDPVAYAVPVFIALIVVELVWTLRRGDRAAYEWRDTGTSLALGLGSTVAGALTGGLFAAMLVWLHQFALFPFGWAWWAWPLCFVLDDLAYYWFHRSAHRVRWFWASHVNHHSSQHYNLSTALRQTWTGFIALAFVFRLPLALIGFEPGMILVCAGFNLIYQFWIHTEAVDRLPRWFEAV
;
A
#
# COMPACT_ATOMS: atom_id res chain seq x y z
N MET A 1 -11.09 4.55 18.90
CA MET A 1 -9.90 4.24 18.07
C MET A 1 -9.94 5.18 16.87
N PRO A 2 -8.80 5.72 16.39
CA PRO A 2 -8.80 6.36 15.09
C PRO A 2 -9.28 5.34 14.04
N PHE A 3 -10.01 5.83 13.04
CA PHE A 3 -10.48 5.01 11.93
C PHE A 3 -9.28 4.46 11.15
N ASP A 4 -9.18 3.13 11.04
CA ASP A 4 -8.17 2.44 10.24
C ASP A 4 -8.87 1.65 9.11
N PRO A 5 -8.89 2.17 7.88
CA PRO A 5 -9.56 1.49 6.77
C PRO A 5 -8.91 0.14 6.43
N VAL A 6 -7.60 -0.02 6.68
CA VAL A 6 -6.86 -1.25 6.33
C VAL A 6 -7.32 -2.39 7.23
N ALA A 7 -7.47 -2.14 8.54
CA ALA A 7 -7.97 -3.15 9.48
C ALA A 7 -9.36 -3.70 9.07
N TYR A 8 -10.25 -2.83 8.55
CA TYR A 8 -11.54 -3.27 8.02
C TYR A 8 -11.45 -4.01 6.68
N ALA A 9 -10.42 -3.74 5.87
CA ALA A 9 -10.21 -4.41 4.59
C ALA A 9 -9.55 -5.80 4.72
N VAL A 10 -8.84 -6.09 5.82
CA VAL A 10 -8.15 -7.38 6.02
C VAL A 10 -9.06 -8.61 5.81
N PRO A 11 -10.27 -8.70 6.40
CA PRO A 11 -11.15 -9.83 6.15
C PRO A 11 -11.54 -9.98 4.68
N VAL A 12 -11.68 -8.86 3.97
CA VAL A 12 -12.00 -8.84 2.53
C VAL A 12 -10.82 -9.33 1.71
N PHE A 13 -9.58 -8.91 2.02
CA PHE A 13 -8.38 -9.42 1.35
C PHE A 13 -8.23 -10.94 1.52
N ILE A 14 -8.44 -11.44 2.74
CA ILE A 14 -8.40 -12.89 3.02
C ILE A 14 -9.47 -13.61 2.19
N ALA A 15 -10.70 -13.09 2.19
CA ALA A 15 -11.79 -13.69 1.42
C ALA A 15 -11.47 -13.72 -0.09
N LEU A 16 -10.93 -12.63 -0.65
CA LEU A 16 -10.59 -12.53 -2.07
C LEU A 16 -9.44 -13.48 -2.45
N ILE A 17 -8.40 -13.60 -1.62
CA ILE A 17 -7.31 -14.59 -1.83
C ILE A 17 -7.86 -16.01 -1.81
N VAL A 18 -8.74 -16.35 -0.86
CA VAL A 18 -9.37 -17.68 -0.81
C VAL A 18 -10.23 -17.93 -2.03
N VAL A 19 -10.99 -16.93 -2.48
CA VAL A 19 -11.81 -17.03 -3.71
C VAL A 19 -10.93 -17.27 -4.94
N GLU A 20 -9.84 -16.52 -5.11
CA GLU A 20 -8.91 -16.71 -6.23
C GLU A 20 -8.23 -18.08 -6.17
N LEU A 21 -7.77 -18.52 -4.99
CA LEU A 21 -7.22 -19.85 -4.78
C LEU A 21 -8.21 -20.96 -5.16
N VAL A 22 -9.47 -20.88 -4.71
CA VAL A 22 -10.48 -21.89 -5.08
C VAL A 22 -10.77 -21.86 -6.58
N TRP A 23 -10.77 -20.68 -7.20
CA TRP A 23 -10.98 -20.52 -8.63
C TRP A 23 -9.85 -21.12 -9.48
N THR A 24 -8.57 -20.88 -9.12
CA THR A 24 -7.41 -21.47 -9.80
C THR A 24 -7.40 -22.99 -9.67
N LEU A 25 -7.69 -23.51 -8.47
CA LEU A 25 -7.82 -24.96 -8.21
C LEU A 25 -8.93 -25.60 -9.06
N ARG A 26 -10.08 -24.95 -9.22
CA ARG A 26 -11.19 -25.45 -10.05
C ARG A 26 -10.87 -25.48 -11.54
N ARG A 27 -9.98 -24.60 -12.02
CA ARG A 27 -9.50 -24.58 -13.42
C ARG A 27 -8.33 -25.52 -13.67
N GLY A 28 -7.82 -26.18 -12.64
CA GLY A 28 -6.66 -27.08 -12.73
C GLY A 28 -5.32 -26.35 -12.77
N ASP A 29 -5.31 -25.03 -12.61
CA ASP A 29 -4.08 -24.23 -12.57
C ASP A 29 -3.53 -24.16 -11.14
N ARG A 30 -2.95 -25.28 -10.70
CA ARG A 30 -2.35 -25.37 -9.36
C ARG A 30 -1.04 -24.57 -9.26
N ALA A 31 -0.42 -24.22 -10.39
CA ALA A 31 0.83 -23.48 -10.40
C ALA A 31 0.62 -22.01 -10.07
N ALA A 32 -0.57 -21.45 -10.33
CA ALA A 32 -0.90 -20.07 -9.98
C ALA A 32 -0.75 -19.74 -8.49
N TYR A 33 -0.89 -20.73 -7.59
CA TYR A 33 -0.71 -20.58 -6.15
C TYR A 33 0.28 -21.62 -5.59
N GLU A 34 1.57 -21.35 -5.80
CA GLU A 34 2.63 -22.16 -5.19
C GLU A 34 2.72 -21.86 -3.68
N TRP A 35 2.73 -22.91 -2.86
CA TRP A 35 2.61 -22.78 -1.41
C TRP A 35 3.78 -22.04 -0.77
N ARG A 36 5.02 -22.27 -1.24
CA ARG A 36 6.21 -21.62 -0.65
C ARG A 36 6.26 -20.14 -0.99
N ASP A 37 5.90 -19.77 -2.22
CA ASP A 37 5.81 -18.39 -2.67
C ASP A 37 4.68 -17.65 -1.93
N THR A 38 3.49 -18.25 -1.86
CA THR A 38 2.35 -17.72 -1.11
C THR A 38 2.71 -17.54 0.36
N GLY A 39 3.31 -18.56 0.99
CA GLY A 39 3.76 -18.50 2.38
C GLY A 39 4.79 -17.40 2.64
N THR A 40 5.69 -17.16 1.68
CA THR A 40 6.68 -16.08 1.75
C THR A 40 6.02 -14.71 1.64
N SER A 41 5.03 -14.55 0.76
CA SER A 41 4.24 -13.32 0.64
C SER A 41 3.48 -13.02 1.94
N LEU A 42 2.84 -14.03 2.54
CA LEU A 42 2.15 -13.89 3.84
C LEU A 42 3.10 -13.53 4.98
N ALA A 43 4.27 -14.19 5.05
CA ALA A 43 5.27 -13.92 6.08
C ALA A 43 5.84 -12.50 5.96
N LEU A 44 6.12 -12.04 4.73
CA LEU A 44 6.55 -10.67 4.47
C LEU A 44 5.46 -9.65 4.82
N GLY A 45 4.20 -9.92 4.50
CA GLY A 45 3.06 -9.08 4.87
C GLY A 45 2.89 -8.96 6.40
N LEU A 46 3.03 -10.07 7.13
CA LEU A 46 3.03 -10.06 8.59
C LEU A 46 4.21 -9.26 9.13
N GLY A 47 5.41 -9.46 8.59
CA GLY A 47 6.60 -8.70 8.95
C GLY A 47 6.43 -7.20 8.72
N SER A 48 5.84 -6.82 7.59
CA SER A 48 5.50 -5.43 7.26
C SER A 48 4.50 -4.83 8.26
N THR A 49 3.48 -5.59 8.64
CA THR A 49 2.48 -5.18 9.64
C THR A 49 3.12 -4.93 11.00
N VAL A 50 3.98 -5.85 11.46
CA VAL A 50 4.70 -5.71 12.73
C VAL A 50 5.66 -4.52 12.68
N ALA A 51 6.44 -4.36 11.61
CA ALA A 51 7.32 -3.22 11.43
C ALA A 51 6.54 -1.89 11.42
N GLY A 52 5.38 -1.86 10.77
CA GLY A 52 4.46 -0.73 10.77
C GLY A 52 3.94 -0.41 12.18
N ALA A 53 3.56 -1.41 12.97
CA ALA A 53 3.13 -1.20 14.36
C ALA A 53 4.26 -0.62 15.24
N LEU A 54 5.50 -1.06 15.03
CA LEU A 54 6.67 -0.58 15.78
C LEU A 54 7.07 0.85 15.40
N THR A 55 6.88 1.24 14.14
CA THR A 55 7.37 2.52 13.60
C THR A 55 6.28 3.57 13.37
N GLY A 56 5.01 3.15 13.34
CA GLY A 56 3.87 3.99 12.99
C GLY A 56 3.65 5.15 13.96
N GLY A 57 3.92 4.95 15.26
CA GLY A 57 3.86 6.02 16.27
C GLY A 57 4.87 7.14 16.00
N LEU A 58 6.09 6.80 15.58
CA LEU A 58 7.11 7.78 15.20
C LEU A 58 6.71 8.52 13.91
N PHE A 59 6.21 7.81 12.91
CA PHE A 59 5.71 8.45 11.69
C PHE A 59 4.56 9.42 11.99
N ALA A 60 3.58 9.02 12.79
CA ALA A 60 2.47 9.88 13.20
C ALA A 60 2.96 11.12 13.98
N ALA A 61 3.92 10.94 14.89
CA ALA A 61 4.52 12.06 15.63
C ALA A 61 5.22 13.06 14.69
N MET A 62 5.93 12.57 13.65
CA MET A 62 6.55 13.42 12.64
C MET A 62 5.51 14.20 11.83
N LEU A 63 4.39 13.57 11.45
CA LEU A 63 3.30 14.27 10.76
C LEU A 63 2.69 15.37 11.64
N VAL A 64 2.40 15.07 12.90
CA VAL A 64 1.86 16.05 13.86
C VAL A 64 2.82 17.21 14.08
N TRP A 65 4.12 16.92 14.23
CA TRP A 65 5.14 17.96 14.40
C TRP A 65 5.28 18.85 13.16
N LEU A 66 5.33 18.26 11.95
CA LEU A 66 5.42 19.03 10.71
C LEU A 66 4.18 19.86 10.44
N HIS A 67 3.00 19.36 10.80
CA HIS A 67 1.73 20.07 10.61
C HIS A 67 1.64 21.37 11.42
N GLN A 68 2.44 21.53 12.50
CA GLN A 68 2.59 22.82 13.20
C GLN A 68 3.14 23.94 12.29
N PHE A 69 3.81 23.56 11.19
CA PHE A 69 4.35 24.45 10.18
C PHE A 69 3.53 24.42 8.87
N ALA A 70 2.28 23.95 8.93
CA ALA A 70 1.39 23.89 7.79
C ALA A 70 1.24 25.27 7.11
N LEU A 71 1.46 25.30 5.80
CA LEU A 71 1.32 26.50 4.97
C LEU A 71 -0.16 26.88 4.78
N PHE A 72 -1.01 25.87 4.60
CA PHE A 72 -2.44 26.04 4.36
C PHE A 72 -3.24 25.05 5.24
N PRO A 73 -3.50 25.37 6.52
CA PRO A 73 -4.23 24.47 7.40
C PRO A 73 -5.68 24.30 6.90
N PHE A 74 -5.95 23.19 6.22
CA PHE A 74 -7.25 22.92 5.59
C PHE A 74 -8.31 22.44 6.60
N GLY A 75 -7.88 22.01 7.80
CA GLY A 75 -8.73 21.34 8.76
C GLY A 75 -9.36 20.07 8.18
N TRP A 76 -10.63 19.83 8.51
CA TRP A 76 -11.38 18.64 8.08
C TRP A 76 -12.34 18.92 6.93
N ALA A 77 -12.03 19.90 6.07
CA ALA A 77 -12.88 20.24 4.93
C ALA A 77 -13.10 19.01 4.03
N TRP A 78 -14.34 18.77 3.61
CA TRP A 78 -14.70 17.56 2.85
C TRP A 78 -13.92 17.44 1.53
N TRP A 79 -13.62 18.56 0.87
CA TRP A 79 -12.88 18.60 -0.40
C TRP A 79 -11.38 18.31 -0.22
N ALA A 80 -10.84 18.48 1.00
CA ALA A 80 -9.43 18.19 1.27
C ALA A 80 -9.16 16.69 1.23
N TRP A 81 -10.15 15.83 1.49
CA TRP A 81 -10.03 14.37 1.39
C TRP A 81 -9.67 13.86 -0.01
N PRO A 82 -10.46 14.13 -1.07
CA PRO A 82 -10.09 13.68 -2.41
C PRO A 82 -8.78 14.30 -2.90
N LEU A 83 -8.49 15.55 -2.52
CA LEU A 83 -7.21 16.18 -2.85
C LEU A 83 -6.02 15.49 -2.13
N CYS A 84 -6.17 15.19 -0.84
CA CYS A 84 -5.17 14.48 -0.05
C CYS A 84 -4.92 13.08 -0.63
N PHE A 85 -5.98 12.37 -1.05
CA PHE A 85 -5.84 11.05 -1.67
C PHE A 85 -5.03 11.11 -2.97
N VAL A 86 -5.33 12.05 -3.86
CA VAL A 86 -4.59 12.23 -5.12
C VAL A 86 -3.12 12.59 -4.86
N LEU A 87 -2.85 13.45 -3.88
CA LEU A 87 -1.47 13.81 -3.52
C LEU A 87 -0.72 12.69 -2.79
N ASP A 88 -1.41 11.86 -1.99
CA ASP A 88 -0.83 10.66 -1.39
C ASP A 88 -0.46 9.64 -2.46
N ASP A 89 -1.33 9.46 -3.47
CA ASP A 89 -1.05 8.59 -4.61
C ASP A 89 0.15 9.10 -5.42
N LEU A 90 0.25 10.41 -5.64
CA LEU A 90 1.42 11.01 -6.28
C LEU A 90 2.69 10.84 -5.45
N ALA A 91 2.62 10.97 -4.12
CA ALA A 91 3.73 10.70 -3.21
C ALA A 91 4.16 9.23 -3.29
N TYR A 92 3.20 8.31 -3.33
CA TYR A 92 3.45 6.89 -3.53
C TYR A 92 4.10 6.61 -4.89
N TYR A 93 3.62 7.23 -5.97
CA TYR A 93 4.22 7.12 -7.30
C TYR A 93 5.70 7.52 -7.28
N TRP A 94 6.05 8.63 -6.62
CA TRP A 94 7.45 9.06 -6.53
C TRP A 94 8.30 8.10 -5.70
N PHE A 95 7.77 7.58 -4.60
CA PHE A 95 8.43 6.52 -3.84
C PHE A 95 8.67 5.28 -4.73
N HIS A 96 7.63 4.78 -5.38
CA HIS A 96 7.67 3.57 -6.19
C HIS A 96 8.62 3.74 -7.39
N ARG A 97 8.54 4.86 -8.10
CA ARG A 97 9.48 5.21 -9.18
C ARG A 97 10.92 5.27 -8.66
N SER A 98 11.15 5.83 -7.48
CA SER A 98 12.48 5.88 -6.87
C SER A 98 12.97 4.48 -6.49
N ALA A 99 12.07 3.61 -6.01
CA ALA A 99 12.36 2.21 -5.74
C ALA A 99 12.80 1.43 -6.98
N HIS A 100 12.34 1.81 -8.16
CA HIS A 100 12.77 1.24 -9.44
C HIS A 100 14.00 1.90 -10.06
N ARG A 101 14.48 3.03 -9.53
CA ARG A 101 15.58 3.80 -10.15
C ARG A 101 16.79 4.02 -9.26
N VAL A 102 16.67 3.83 -7.94
CA VAL A 102 17.72 4.12 -6.96
C VAL A 102 17.97 2.88 -6.10
N ARG A 103 19.23 2.45 -6.03
CA ARG A 103 19.64 1.20 -5.37
C ARG A 103 19.21 1.08 -3.91
N TRP A 104 19.21 2.20 -3.17
CA TRP A 104 18.79 2.24 -1.78
C TRP A 104 17.32 1.86 -1.60
N PHE A 105 16.42 2.50 -2.36
CA PHE A 105 14.99 2.19 -2.33
C PHE A 105 14.71 0.82 -2.96
N TRP A 106 15.45 0.44 -4.01
CA TRP A 106 15.35 -0.91 -4.61
C TRP A 106 15.65 -2.02 -3.60
N ALA A 107 16.66 -1.85 -2.73
CA ALA A 107 16.99 -2.85 -1.72
C ALA A 107 15.81 -3.14 -0.76
N SER A 108 14.94 -2.15 -0.52
CA SER A 108 13.72 -2.33 0.26
C SER A 108 12.55 -2.85 -0.58
N HIS A 109 12.58 -2.74 -1.90
CA HIS A 109 11.43 -3.02 -2.77
C HIS A 109 11.58 -4.29 -3.63
N VAL A 110 12.80 -4.77 -3.87
CA VAL A 110 13.06 -5.98 -4.69
C VAL A 110 12.37 -7.22 -4.15
N ASN A 111 12.15 -7.29 -2.83
CA ASN A 111 11.38 -8.36 -2.21
C ASN A 111 9.97 -8.44 -2.80
N HIS A 112 9.30 -7.33 -3.06
CA HIS A 112 7.98 -7.31 -3.69
C HIS A 112 8.00 -7.95 -5.09
N HIS A 113 9.02 -7.67 -5.89
CA HIS A 113 9.21 -8.20 -7.25
C HIS A 113 9.83 -9.61 -7.31
N SER A 114 10.01 -10.26 -6.16
CA SER A 114 10.64 -11.59 -6.11
C SER A 114 9.66 -12.76 -6.28
N SER A 115 8.35 -12.50 -6.22
CA SER A 115 7.36 -13.55 -6.45
C SER A 115 7.45 -14.05 -7.90
N GLN A 116 7.31 -15.36 -8.08
CA GLN A 116 7.24 -15.98 -9.41
C GLN A 116 5.79 -16.11 -9.93
N HIS A 117 4.81 -15.64 -9.16
CA HIS A 117 3.38 -15.78 -9.47
C HIS A 117 2.67 -14.44 -9.29
N TYR A 118 1.76 -14.12 -10.21
CA TYR A 118 1.00 -12.87 -10.14
C TYR A 118 -0.44 -13.14 -9.70
N ASN A 119 -0.61 -13.29 -8.38
CA ASN A 119 -1.89 -13.55 -7.71
C ASN A 119 -2.06 -12.62 -6.49
N LEU A 120 -3.26 -12.59 -5.90
CA LEU A 120 -3.60 -11.61 -4.87
C LEU A 120 -2.76 -11.73 -3.60
N SER A 121 -2.11 -12.88 -3.36
CA SER A 121 -1.16 -13.00 -2.25
C SER A 121 0.11 -12.17 -2.48
N THR A 122 0.51 -11.91 -3.72
CA THR A 122 1.67 -11.08 -4.07
C THR A 122 1.50 -9.63 -3.61
N ALA A 123 0.26 -9.12 -3.51
CA ALA A 123 -0.01 -7.82 -2.89
C ALA A 123 0.48 -7.73 -1.43
N LEU A 124 0.46 -8.86 -0.71
CA LEU A 124 0.92 -8.94 0.68
C LEU A 124 2.44 -9.06 0.80
N ARG A 125 3.18 -9.22 -0.31
CA ARG A 125 4.65 -9.27 -0.33
C ARG A 125 5.26 -7.88 -0.12
N GLN A 126 4.92 -7.28 1.01
CA GLN A 126 5.33 -5.95 1.42
C GLN A 126 6.65 -6.00 2.17
N THR A 127 7.40 -4.92 2.05
CA THR A 127 8.66 -4.79 2.76
C THR A 127 8.46 -4.47 4.23
N TRP A 128 9.31 -5.01 5.08
CA TRP A 128 9.39 -4.65 6.51
C TRP A 128 10.51 -3.63 6.77
N THR A 129 11.33 -3.30 5.77
CA THR A 129 12.44 -2.33 5.88
C THR A 129 12.08 -0.94 5.36
N GLY A 130 10.83 -0.70 4.97
CA GLY A 130 10.40 0.56 4.34
C GLY A 130 10.67 1.80 5.19
N PHE A 131 10.55 1.69 6.52
CA PHE A 131 10.87 2.78 7.43
C PHE A 131 12.38 3.12 7.43
N ILE A 132 13.24 2.10 7.48
CA ILE A 132 14.70 2.25 7.39
C ILE A 132 15.09 2.85 6.03
N ALA A 133 14.40 2.43 4.97
CA ALA A 133 14.59 2.96 3.64
C ALA A 133 14.08 4.40 3.45
N LEU A 134 13.48 5.01 4.49
CA LEU A 134 12.91 6.35 4.47
C LEU A 134 11.72 6.53 3.49
N ALA A 135 10.98 5.46 3.22
CA ALA A 135 9.81 5.51 2.32
C ALA A 135 8.74 6.49 2.81
N PHE A 136 8.63 6.71 4.12
CA PHE A 136 7.67 7.64 4.72
C PHE A 136 7.95 9.11 4.37
N VAL A 137 9.20 9.46 4.02
CA VAL A 137 9.60 10.85 3.72
C VAL A 137 8.81 11.43 2.56
N PHE A 138 8.43 10.60 1.58
CA PHE A 138 7.63 11.01 0.43
C PHE A 138 6.24 11.56 0.82
N ARG A 139 5.71 11.16 1.98
CA ARG A 139 4.40 11.61 2.48
C ARG A 139 4.47 12.81 3.42
N LEU A 140 5.63 13.12 3.98
CA LEU A 140 5.81 14.25 4.90
C LEU A 140 5.39 15.62 4.31
N PRO A 141 5.61 15.91 3.01
CA PRO A 141 5.17 17.17 2.42
C PRO A 141 3.67 17.43 2.54
N LEU A 142 2.82 16.40 2.62
CA LEU A 142 1.37 16.58 2.77
C LEU A 142 1.02 17.29 4.09
N ALA A 143 1.74 16.99 5.17
CA ALA A 143 1.55 17.67 6.46
C ALA A 143 1.96 19.15 6.40
N LEU A 144 3.05 19.46 5.67
CA LEU A 144 3.50 20.84 5.46
C LEU A 144 2.58 21.64 4.53
N ILE A 145 1.98 20.99 3.53
CA ILE A 145 0.95 21.62 2.69
C ILE A 145 -0.25 22.02 3.57
N GLY A 146 -0.62 21.15 4.52
CA GLY A 146 -1.58 21.46 5.59
C GLY A 146 -2.73 20.47 5.75
N PHE A 147 -2.60 19.27 5.18
CA PHE A 147 -3.52 18.17 5.45
C PHE A 147 -3.35 17.66 6.88
N GLU A 148 -4.47 17.45 7.56
CA GLU A 148 -4.48 16.89 8.91
C GLU A 148 -3.77 15.53 8.95
N PRO A 149 -2.91 15.26 9.94
CA PRO A 149 -2.20 13.98 10.04
C PRO A 149 -3.11 12.76 9.95
N GLY A 150 -4.29 12.82 10.58
CA GLY A 150 -5.28 11.73 10.49
C GLY A 150 -5.84 11.54 9.09
N MET A 151 -6.01 12.62 8.31
CA MET A 151 -6.44 12.55 6.91
C MET A 151 -5.38 11.85 6.05
N ILE A 152 -4.10 12.18 6.24
CA ILE A 152 -2.97 11.56 5.53
C ILE A 152 -2.93 10.06 5.81
N LEU A 153 -3.03 9.64 7.09
CA LEU A 153 -3.00 8.23 7.47
C LEU A 153 -4.17 7.44 6.88
N VAL A 154 -5.38 8.01 6.89
CA VAL A 154 -6.56 7.37 6.30
C VAL A 154 -6.45 7.30 4.77
N CYS A 155 -5.99 8.36 4.10
CA CYS A 155 -5.77 8.35 2.65
C CYS A 155 -4.70 7.33 2.25
N ALA A 156 -3.60 7.23 2.99
CA ALA A 156 -2.58 6.21 2.78
C ALA A 156 -3.14 4.78 2.93
N GLY A 157 -4.05 4.57 3.89
CA GLY A 157 -4.76 3.31 4.05
C GLY A 157 -5.67 2.97 2.86
N PHE A 158 -6.45 3.93 2.36
CA PHE A 158 -7.23 3.74 1.14
C PHE A 158 -6.36 3.50 -0.09
N ASN A 159 -5.22 4.19 -0.19
CA ASN A 159 -4.26 4.00 -1.28
C ASN A 159 -3.70 2.57 -1.27
N LEU A 160 -3.34 2.04 -0.10
CA LEU A 160 -2.93 0.64 0.06
C LEU A 160 -4.04 -0.33 -0.38
N ILE A 161 -5.28 -0.09 0.02
CA ILE A 161 -6.42 -0.94 -0.36
C ILE A 161 -6.64 -0.95 -1.86
N TYR A 162 -6.59 0.23 -2.49
CA TYR A 162 -6.72 0.36 -3.94
C TYR A 162 -5.67 -0.45 -4.70
N GLN A 163 -4.45 -0.59 -4.17
CA GLN A 163 -3.38 -1.35 -4.82
C GLN A 163 -3.50 -2.87 -4.67
N PHE A 164 -4.41 -3.39 -3.85
CA PHE A 164 -4.52 -4.83 -3.64
C PHE A 164 -4.94 -5.59 -4.91
N TRP A 165 -6.04 -5.15 -5.53
CA TRP A 165 -6.73 -5.93 -6.57
C TRP A 165 -5.99 -6.01 -7.90
N ILE A 166 -5.00 -5.14 -8.13
CA ILE A 166 -4.21 -5.15 -9.37
C ILE A 166 -3.22 -6.31 -9.47
N HIS A 167 -3.01 -7.07 -8.38
CA HIS A 167 -2.08 -8.20 -8.33
C HIS A 167 -2.78 -9.51 -8.69
N THR A 168 -3.40 -9.62 -9.87
CA THR A 168 -4.10 -10.85 -10.27
C THR A 168 -4.09 -11.00 -11.77
N GLU A 169 -3.92 -12.23 -12.25
CA GLU A 169 -4.14 -12.61 -13.65
C GLU A 169 -5.59 -13.08 -13.91
N ALA A 170 -6.45 -13.08 -12.89
CA ALA A 170 -7.85 -13.48 -13.05
C ALA A 170 -8.66 -12.50 -13.91
N VAL A 171 -8.19 -11.26 -14.03
CA VAL A 171 -8.74 -10.21 -14.90
C VAL A 171 -7.76 -9.98 -16.05
N ASP A 172 -8.08 -10.51 -17.23
CA ASP A 172 -7.24 -10.35 -18.43
C ASP A 172 -7.26 -8.90 -18.94
N ARG A 173 -8.46 -8.34 -19.15
CA ARG A 173 -8.64 -6.97 -19.64
C ARG A 173 -9.77 -6.24 -18.93
N LEU A 174 -9.58 -4.94 -18.79
CA LEU A 174 -10.60 -4.04 -18.28
C LEU A 174 -11.46 -3.50 -19.44
N PRO A 175 -12.64 -2.94 -19.17
CA PRO A 175 -13.43 -2.29 -20.20
C PRO A 175 -12.62 -1.22 -20.94
N ARG A 176 -12.78 -1.12 -22.27
CA ARG A 176 -11.97 -0.23 -23.14
C ARG A 176 -11.89 1.22 -22.69
N TRP A 177 -12.94 1.74 -22.06
CA TRP A 177 -12.95 3.11 -21.54
C TRP A 177 -11.99 3.32 -20.36
N PHE A 178 -11.71 2.25 -19.61
CA PHE A 178 -10.76 2.25 -18.50
C PHE A 178 -9.32 2.14 -18.98
N GLU A 179 -9.06 1.30 -19.99
CA GLU A 179 -7.72 1.10 -20.58
C GLU A 179 -7.27 2.26 -21.49
N ALA A 180 -8.18 3.18 -21.86
CA ALA A 180 -7.90 4.27 -22.78
C ALA A 180 -7.18 5.47 -22.13
N VAL A 181 -6.96 5.43 -20.81
CA VAL A 181 -6.35 6.51 -20.00
C VAL A 181 -4.93 6.13 -19.60
#